data_AF-A0A7S4DTL1-F1
#
_entry.id   AF-A0A7S4DTL1-F1
#
_cell.length_a   1.000
_cell.length_b   1.000
_cell.length_c   1.000
_cell.angle_alpha   90.00
_cell.angle_beta   90.00
_cell.angle_gamma   90.00
#
_symmetry.space_group_name_H-M   'P 1'
#
loop_
_entity.id
_entity.type
_entity.pdbx_description
1 polymer ?
#
loop_
_entity_poly.entity_id
_entity_poly.type
_entity_poly.pdbx_seq_one_letter_code
_entity_poly.pdbx_strand_id
1 'polypeptide(L)'
;EPFDQPQTVRKDFEKFDEKFNLLCAGVPDFMVRESVDSLDRLATLFEDQPERKDMSAFMASREKLFQSNYSIFSKNHAARAQVAMLWALQANTVPASFWAIQYVFRDPKLA
;
A
#
# COMPACT_ATOMS: atom_id res chain seq x y z
N GLU A 1 -5.58 -15.40 -7.21
CA GLU A 1 -4.56 -14.35 -7.08
C GLU A 1 -4.51 -13.77 -5.67
N PRO A 2 -3.34 -13.37 -5.16
CA PRO A 2 -3.19 -12.77 -3.82
C PRO A 2 -4.09 -11.55 -3.56
N PHE A 3 -4.45 -10.82 -4.63
CA PHE A 3 -5.38 -9.68 -4.59
C PHE A 3 -6.87 -10.08 -4.51
N ASP A 4 -7.21 -11.36 -4.68
CA ASP A 4 -8.60 -11.87 -4.63
C ASP A 4 -9.14 -11.99 -3.19
N GLN A 5 -8.33 -11.64 -2.19
CA GLN A 5 -8.71 -11.58 -0.78
C GLN A 5 -8.77 -10.12 -0.29
N PRO A 6 -9.69 -9.29 -0.77
CA PRO A 6 -9.69 -7.85 -0.51
C PRO A 6 -9.83 -7.50 0.98
N GLN A 7 -10.51 -8.35 1.76
CA GLN A 7 -10.62 -8.15 3.20
C GLN A 7 -9.28 -8.37 3.94
N THR A 8 -8.44 -9.27 3.45
CA THR A 8 -7.12 -9.54 4.03
C THR A 8 -6.15 -8.41 3.69
N VAL A 9 -6.11 -7.99 2.43
CA VAL A 9 -5.27 -6.86 1.97
C VAL A 9 -5.61 -5.58 2.71
N ARG A 10 -6.90 -5.27 2.86
CA ARG A 10 -7.35 -4.09 3.61
C ARG A 10 -6.91 -4.13 5.07
N LYS A 11 -7.09 -5.27 5.76
CA LYS A 11 -6.71 -5.40 7.17
C LYS A 11 -5.21 -5.21 7.37
N ASP A 12 -4.39 -5.78 6.48
CA ASP A 12 -2.95 -5.59 6.54
C ASP A 12 -2.54 -4.14 6.24
N PHE A 13 -3.23 -3.48 5.30
CA PHE A 13 -3.03 -2.06 5.05
C PHE A 13 -3.35 -1.20 6.29
N GLU A 14 -4.51 -1.41 6.91
CA GLU A 14 -4.93 -0.67 8.11
C GLU A 14 -3.96 -0.88 9.27
N LYS A 15 -3.50 -2.11 9.52
CA LYS A 15 -2.52 -2.42 10.58
C LYS A 15 -1.15 -1.80 10.33
N PHE A 16 -0.72 -1.75 9.07
CA PHE A 16 0.51 -1.07 8.68
C PHE A 16 0.39 0.45 8.88
N ASP A 17 -0.69 1.05 8.36
CA ASP A 17 -0.96 2.49 8.43
C ASP A 17 -1.09 2.99 9.88
N GLU A 18 -1.71 2.21 10.76
CA GLU A 18 -1.94 2.56 12.17
C GLU A 18 -0.65 2.92 12.93
N LYS A 19 0.46 2.25 12.63
CA LYS A 19 1.76 2.49 13.29
C LYS A 19 2.79 3.14 12.38
N PHE A 20 2.38 3.61 11.19
CA PHE A 20 3.30 4.23 10.23
C PHE A 20 4.06 5.42 10.82
N ASN A 21 3.39 6.24 11.63
CA ASN A 21 4.01 7.35 12.36
C ASN A 21 5.14 6.90 13.31
N LEU A 22 4.98 5.77 14.00
CA LEU A 22 6.00 5.20 14.88
C LEU A 22 7.19 4.63 14.09
N LEU A 23 6.92 3.98 12.95
CA LEU A 23 7.95 3.54 12.02
C LEU A 23 8.76 4.72 11.49
N CYS A 24 8.12 5.82 11.11
CA CYS A 24 8.80 7.07 10.71
C CYS A 24 9.63 7.69 11.84
N ALA A 25 9.19 7.53 13.09
CA ALA A 25 9.92 8.00 14.27
C ALA A 25 11.12 7.11 14.65
N GLY A 26 11.36 6.00 13.93
CA GLY A 26 12.47 5.10 14.20
C GLY A 26 12.24 4.18 15.40
N VAL A 27 10.98 3.94 15.79
CA VAL A 27 10.66 2.97 16.84
C VAL A 27 11.13 1.57 16.40
N PRO A 28 11.86 0.81 17.24
CA PRO A 28 12.35 -0.51 16.87
C PRO A 28 11.24 -1.49 16.45
N ASP A 29 11.49 -2.25 15.37
CA ASP A 29 10.53 -3.18 14.77
C ASP A 29 9.85 -4.12 15.76
N PHE A 30 10.57 -4.61 16.78
CA PHE A 30 9.99 -5.53 17.77
C PHE A 30 8.84 -4.93 18.58
N MET A 31 8.77 -3.60 18.71
CA MET A 31 7.70 -2.87 19.40
C MET A 31 6.47 -2.62 18.51
N VAL A 32 6.64 -2.73 17.19
CA VAL A 32 5.60 -2.52 16.17
C VAL A 32 5.50 -3.73 15.24
N ARG A 33 5.81 -4.92 15.78
CA ARG A 33 6.00 -6.15 15.01
C ARG A 33 4.81 -6.49 14.13
N GLU A 34 3.60 -6.34 14.65
CA GLU A 34 2.38 -6.63 13.89
C GLU A 34 2.26 -5.79 12.61
N SER A 35 2.64 -4.50 12.66
CA SER A 35 2.64 -3.62 11.50
C SER A 35 3.74 -3.95 10.50
N VAL A 36 4.91 -4.38 10.98
CA VAL A 36 6.01 -4.88 10.14
C VAL A 36 5.59 -6.18 9.44
N ASP A 37 4.99 -7.11 10.17
CA ASP A 37 4.49 -8.36 9.59
C ASP A 37 3.38 -8.11 8.56
N SER A 38 2.52 -7.12 8.79
CA SER A 38 1.52 -6.66 7.81
C SER A 38 2.17 -6.07 6.55
N LEU A 39 3.22 -5.26 6.69
CA LEU A 39 3.99 -4.75 5.54
C LEU A 39 4.58 -5.91 4.72
N ASP A 40 5.14 -6.92 5.38
CA ASP A 40 5.70 -8.08 4.69
C ASP A 40 4.64 -8.91 3.97
N ARG A 41 3.46 -9.10 4.58
CA ARG A 41 2.33 -9.74 3.89
C ARG A 41 1.87 -8.94 2.69
N LEU A 42 1.80 -7.62 2.79
CA LEU A 42 1.47 -6.75 1.65
C LEU A 42 2.54 -6.82 0.55
N ALA A 43 3.82 -6.94 0.91
CA ALA A 43 4.91 -7.04 -0.05
C ALA A 43 4.80 -8.32 -0.89
N THR A 44 4.33 -9.44 -0.31
CA THR A 44 4.13 -10.70 -1.05
C THR A 44 3.15 -10.57 -2.22
N LEU A 45 2.24 -9.57 -2.19
CA LEU A 45 1.36 -9.25 -3.31
C LEU A 45 2.12 -8.77 -4.56
N PHE A 46 3.36 -8.32 -4.40
CA PHE A 46 4.19 -7.75 -5.45
C PHE A 46 5.46 -8.58 -5.72
N GLU A 47 5.68 -9.67 -4.97
CA GLU A 47 6.77 -10.61 -5.22
C GLU A 47 6.36 -11.57 -6.35
N ASP A 48 7.10 -11.54 -7.45
CA ASP A 48 7.01 -12.50 -8.57
C ASP A 48 5.68 -12.53 -9.36
N GLN A 49 4.96 -11.40 -9.44
CA GLN A 49 3.73 -11.33 -10.23
C GLN A 49 4.05 -11.29 -11.74
N PRO A 50 3.48 -12.20 -12.56
CA PRO A 50 3.45 -11.99 -14.01
C PRO A 50 2.62 -10.73 -14.31
N GLU A 51 2.94 -10.06 -15.42
CA GLU A 51 2.28 -8.83 -15.86
C GLU A 51 0.75 -9.01 -15.80
N ARG A 52 0.09 -8.33 -14.85
CA ARG A 52 -1.37 -8.44 -14.68
C ARG A 52 -2.06 -7.71 -15.83
N LYS A 53 -3.06 -8.36 -16.45
CA LYS A 53 -3.79 -7.83 -17.61
C LYS A 53 -4.54 -6.52 -17.34
N ASP A 54 -4.88 -6.27 -16.08
CA ASP A 54 -5.64 -5.10 -15.60
C ASP A 54 -4.77 -4.06 -14.88
N MET A 55 -3.45 -4.22 -14.90
CA MET A 55 -2.54 -3.29 -14.26
C MET A 55 -2.55 -1.91 -14.97
N SER A 56 -2.57 -0.83 -14.18
CA SER A 56 -2.46 0.52 -14.73
C SER A 56 -1.11 0.71 -15.42
N ALA A 57 -1.08 1.51 -16.49
CA ALA A 57 0.16 1.81 -17.23
C ALA A 57 1.27 2.38 -16.33
N PHE A 58 0.89 3.13 -15.29
CA PHE A 58 1.81 3.64 -14.27
C PHE A 58 2.47 2.51 -13.48
N MET A 59 1.69 1.58 -12.95
CA MET A 59 2.21 0.45 -12.16
C MET A 59 3.04 -0.51 -13.04
N ALA A 60 2.61 -0.76 -14.28
CA ALA A 60 3.36 -1.55 -15.24
C ALA A 60 4.75 -0.94 -15.53
N SER A 61 4.81 0.38 -15.70
CA SER A 61 6.07 1.09 -15.93
C SER A 61 7.00 1.01 -14.72
N ARG A 62 6.46 1.08 -13.49
CA ARG A 62 7.26 0.92 -12.26
C ARG A 62 7.79 -0.50 -12.11
N GLU A 63 6.96 -1.50 -12.36
CA GLU A 63 7.37 -2.90 -12.30
C GLU A 63 8.50 -3.19 -13.29
N LYS A 64 8.36 -2.75 -14.55
CA LYS A 64 9.42 -2.86 -15.55
C LYS A 64 10.72 -2.16 -15.13
N LEU A 65 10.62 -0.99 -14.49
CA LEU A 65 11.79 -0.28 -13.97
C LEU A 65 12.50 -1.06 -12.86
N PHE A 66 11.78 -1.68 -11.93
CA PHE A 66 12.40 -2.49 -10.89
C PHE A 66 12.99 -3.78 -11.47
N GLN A 67 12.29 -4.44 -12.39
CA GLN A 67 12.75 -5.65 -13.05
C GLN A 67 14.05 -5.42 -13.84
N SER A 68 14.17 -4.29 -14.56
CA SER A 68 15.39 -3.95 -15.29
C SER A 68 16.58 -3.58 -14.39
N ASN A 69 16.35 -3.36 -13.09
CA ASN A 69 17.35 -2.96 -12.11
C ASN A 69 17.47 -3.95 -10.93
N TYR A 70 17.06 -5.21 -11.08
CA TYR A 70 17.19 -6.21 -10.00
C TYR A 70 18.64 -6.54 -9.61
N SER A 71 19.63 -6.17 -10.43
CA SER A 71 21.04 -6.21 -10.03
C SER A 71 21.39 -5.21 -8.93
N ILE A 72 20.53 -4.20 -8.71
CA ILE A 72 20.69 -3.12 -7.74
C ILE A 72 19.69 -3.27 -6.58
N PHE A 73 18.48 -3.73 -6.87
CA PHE A 73 17.41 -3.92 -5.88
C PHE A 73 17.09 -5.40 -5.69
N SER A 74 17.04 -5.86 -4.44
CA SER A 74 16.45 -7.18 -4.15
C SER A 74 14.97 -7.18 -4.55
N LYS A 75 14.44 -8.36 -4.89
CA LYS A 75 13.00 -8.53 -5.18
C LYS A 75 12.12 -7.99 -4.04
N ASN A 76 12.53 -8.24 -2.79
CA ASN A 76 11.82 -7.75 -1.62
C ASN A 76 11.84 -6.21 -1.52
N HIS A 77 12.96 -5.55 -1.84
CA HIS A 77 13.01 -4.08 -1.89
C HIS A 77 12.08 -3.52 -2.97
N ALA A 78 12.03 -4.14 -4.15
CA ALA A 78 11.10 -3.74 -5.21
C ALA A 78 9.64 -3.92 -4.78
N ALA A 79 9.31 -5.05 -4.14
CA ALA A 79 7.97 -5.32 -3.64
C ALA A 79 7.53 -4.31 -2.56
N ARG A 80 8.38 -4.06 -1.56
CA ARG A 80 8.13 -3.04 -0.53
C ARG A 80 7.99 -1.62 -1.12
N ALA A 81 8.73 -1.31 -2.19
CA ALA A 81 8.56 -0.04 -2.91
C ALA A 81 7.20 0.09 -3.60
N GLN A 82 6.59 -1.02 -4.05
CA GLN A 82 5.22 -1.02 -4.56
C GLN A 82 4.20 -0.85 -3.42
N VAL A 83 4.44 -1.44 -2.24
CA VAL A 83 3.60 -1.18 -1.05
C VAL A 83 3.68 0.29 -0.63
N ALA A 84 4.85 0.91 -0.68
CA ALA A 84 4.98 2.35 -0.41
C ALA A 84 4.15 3.19 -1.40
N MET A 85 4.10 2.78 -2.68
CA MET A 85 3.23 3.43 -3.67
C MET A 85 1.75 3.24 -3.35
N LEU A 86 1.35 2.03 -2.95
CA LEU A 86 -0.02 1.75 -2.49
C LEU A 86 -0.40 2.66 -1.32
N TRP A 87 0.49 2.81 -0.33
CA TRP A 87 0.30 3.70 0.81
C TRP A 87 0.14 5.16 0.38
N ALA A 88 1.04 5.66 -0.47
CA ALA A 88 0.96 7.03 -0.96
C ALA A 88 -0.36 7.34 -1.68
N LEU A 89 -0.90 6.38 -2.43
CA LEU A 89 -2.17 6.52 -3.15
C LEU A 89 -3.40 6.44 -2.24
N GLN A 90 -3.36 5.67 -1.15
CA GLN A 90 -4.55 5.34 -0.36
C GLN A 90 -4.62 6.08 0.99
N ALA A 91 -3.49 6.27 1.68
CA ALA A 91 -3.44 6.81 3.03
C ALA A 91 -4.07 8.22 3.15
N ASN A 92 -3.98 9.02 2.08
CA ASN A 92 -4.59 10.34 2.01
C ASN A 92 -5.97 10.32 1.35
N THR A 93 -6.13 9.52 0.30
CA THR A 93 -7.36 9.50 -0.51
C THR A 93 -8.55 9.00 0.31
N VAL A 94 -8.38 7.94 1.10
CA VAL A 94 -9.45 7.37 1.93
C VAL A 94 -10.03 8.39 2.92
N PRO A 95 -9.23 9.03 3.81
CA PRO A 95 -9.76 10.03 4.73
C PRO A 95 -10.26 11.30 4.02
N ALA A 96 -9.61 11.73 2.93
CA ALA A 96 -10.08 12.89 2.15
C ALA A 96 -11.47 12.64 1.55
N SER A 97 -11.69 11.46 0.95
CA SER A 97 -12.99 11.06 0.43
C SER A 97 -14.04 10.96 1.53
N PHE A 98 -13.69 10.38 2.68
CA PHE A 98 -14.59 10.32 3.83
C PHE A 98 -15.07 11.72 4.24
N TRP A 99 -14.15 12.66 4.44
CA TRP A 99 -14.52 14.01 4.85
C TRP A 99 -15.30 14.75 3.78
N ALA A 100 -14.91 14.65 2.50
CA ALA A 100 -15.63 15.27 1.40
C ALA A 100 -17.10 14.82 1.35
N ILE A 101 -17.33 13.51 1.39
CA ILE A 101 -18.66 12.92 1.41
C ILE A 101 -19.44 13.38 2.65
N GLN A 102 -18.80 13.32 3.81
CA GLN A 102 -19.44 13.70 5.07
C GLN A 102 -19.87 15.18 5.10
N TYR A 103 -19.09 16.09 4.52
CA TYR A 103 -19.46 17.49 4.43
C TYR A 103 -20.61 17.72 3.44
N VAL A 104 -20.59 17.05 2.28
CA VAL A 104 -21.69 17.13 1.29
C VAL A 104 -23.00 16.67 1.90
N PHE A 105 -23.02 15.52 2.60
CA PHE A 105 -24.25 15.02 3.22
C PHE A 105 -24.72 15.82 4.44
N ARG A 106 -23.83 16.57 5.09
CA ARG A 106 -24.17 17.40 6.26
C ARG A 106 -24.71 18.78 5.89
N ASP A 107 -24.42 19.27 4.69
CA ASP A 107 -24.96 20.54 4.21
C ASP A 107 -26.08 20.29 3.18
N PRO A 108 -27.35 20.52 3.54
CA PRO A 108 -28.48 20.37 2.62
C PRO A 108 -28.41 21.23 1.37
N LYS A 109 -27.50 22.22 1.30
CA LYS A 109 -27.27 23.04 0.11
C LYS A 109 -26.30 22.39 -0.89
N LEU A 110 -25.56 21.38 -0.47
CA LEU A 110 -24.54 20.69 -1.26
C LEU A 110 -24.94 19.27 -1.67
N ALA A 111 -25.94 18.68 -0.99
CA ALA A 111 -26.55 17.39 -1.32
C ALA A 111 -27.61 17.51 -2.42
#